data_AF-A0A7V6PGV7-F1
#
_entry.id   AF-A0A7V6PGV7-F1
#
_cell.length_a   1.000
_cell.length_b   1.000
_cell.length_c   1.000
_cell.angle_alpha   90.00
_cell.angle_beta   90.00
_cell.angle_gamma   90.00
#
_symmetry.space_group_name_H-M   'P 1'
#
loop_
_entity.id
_entity.type
_entity.pdbx_description
1 polymer ?
#
loop_
_entity_poly.entity_id
_entity_poly.type
_entity_poly.pdbx_seq_one_letter_code
_entity_poly.pdbx_strand_id
1 'polypeptide(L)'
;MKTTSHPESVPWYWNSLDFDQLTRDYPPPPNYFHTTARLSRDELRALQEKRFLQTMTRGWEIPFFQRHWGACGMERGDIKGLDDLQKIPPYDVSHIRESIDRNPPFGDFMGLSPEDGRRMPLVLQT
;
A
#
# COMPACT_ATOMS: atom_id res chain seq x y z
N MET A 1 -4.21 -30.19 12.99
CA MET A 1 -3.12 -29.99 13.98
C MET A 1 -3.26 -28.57 14.49
N LYS A 2 -3.63 -28.36 15.76
CA LYS A 2 -3.78 -27.01 16.32
C LYS A 2 -2.39 -26.51 16.70
N THR A 3 -1.87 -25.55 15.94
CA THR A 3 -0.62 -24.86 16.24
C THR A 3 -0.83 -23.98 17.47
N THR A 4 -0.17 -24.34 18.56
CA THR A 4 0.06 -23.47 19.71
C THR A 4 0.88 -22.26 19.24
N SER A 5 0.25 -21.08 19.19
CA SER A 5 0.95 -19.82 18.91
C SER A 5 1.78 -19.43 20.13
N HIS A 6 3.11 -19.52 20.01
CA HIS A 6 4.00 -18.85 20.96
C HIS A 6 3.96 -17.34 20.70
N PRO A 7 3.97 -16.49 21.73
CA PRO A 7 3.93 -15.04 21.59
C PRO A 7 5.13 -14.43 20.83
N GLU A 8 6.15 -15.24 20.52
CA GLU A 8 7.40 -14.88 19.82
C GLU A 8 7.47 -15.41 18.37
N SER A 9 6.42 -16.06 17.84
CA SER A 9 6.50 -16.65 16.50
C SER A 9 6.25 -15.63 15.40
N VAL A 10 7.25 -15.38 14.55
CA VAL A 10 7.06 -14.67 13.27
C VAL A 10 6.18 -15.53 12.35
N PRO A 11 5.11 -14.99 11.77
CA PRO A 11 4.24 -15.77 10.89
C PRO A 11 4.98 -16.16 9.62
N TRP A 12 4.65 -17.35 9.09
CA TRP A 12 5.15 -17.75 7.78
C TRP A 12 4.58 -16.85 6.69
N TYR A 13 5.42 -16.47 5.72
CA TYR A 13 5.05 -15.56 4.64
C TYR A 13 3.76 -15.98 3.92
N TRP A 14 3.62 -17.27 3.61
CA TRP A 14 2.44 -17.81 2.92
C TRP A 14 1.15 -17.69 3.75
N ASN A 15 1.25 -17.55 5.07
CA ASN A 15 0.13 -17.40 6.01
C ASN A 15 -0.09 -15.94 6.44
N SER A 16 0.75 -15.01 6.00
CA SER A 16 0.64 -13.57 6.30
C SER A 16 -0.14 -12.79 5.25
N LEU A 17 -0.51 -13.41 4.13
CA LEU A 17 -1.20 -12.77 3.01
C LEU A 17 -2.42 -13.60 2.59
N ASP A 18 -3.48 -12.92 2.18
CA ASP A 18 -4.63 -13.53 1.51
C ASP A 18 -4.30 -13.74 0.02
N PHE A 19 -3.65 -14.87 -0.28
CA PHE A 19 -3.28 -15.23 -1.66
C PHE A 19 -4.49 -15.49 -2.55
N ASP A 20 -5.61 -15.90 -1.98
CA ASP A 20 -6.84 -16.11 -2.73
C ASP A 20 -7.42 -14.78 -3.19
N GLN A 21 -7.43 -13.76 -2.32
CA GLN A 21 -7.78 -12.39 -2.71
C GLN A 21 -6.80 -11.83 -3.72
N LEU A 22 -5.48 -11.96 -3.48
CA LEU A 22 -4.47 -11.46 -4.40
C LEU A 22 -4.64 -12.03 -5.82
N THR A 23 -4.87 -13.34 -5.92
CA THR A 23 -5.04 -14.03 -7.21
C THR A 23 -6.34 -13.63 -7.90
N ARG A 24 -7.42 -13.41 -7.14
CA ARG A 24 -8.69 -12.90 -7.70
C ARG A 24 -8.56 -11.47 -8.21
N ASP A 25 -7.89 -10.60 -7.45
CA ASP A 25 -7.77 -9.18 -7.76
C ASP A 25 -6.74 -8.91 -8.87
N TYR A 26 -5.66 -9.68 -8.93
CA TYR A 26 -4.54 -9.49 -9.86
C TYR A 26 -4.23 -10.79 -10.63
N PRO A 27 -5.17 -11.28 -11.46
CA PRO A 27 -4.96 -12.52 -12.20
C PRO A 27 -3.82 -12.35 -13.21
N PRO A 28 -2.83 -13.25 -13.26
CA PRO A 28 -1.78 -13.22 -14.28
C PRO A 28 -2.33 -13.74 -15.64
N PRO A 29 -1.60 -13.56 -16.75
CA PRO A 29 -1.90 -14.26 -18.00
C PRO A 29 -1.90 -15.80 -17.83
N PRO A 30 -2.78 -16.54 -18.53
CA PRO A 30 -3.77 -16.05 -19.48
C PRO A 30 -5.06 -15.52 -18.83
N ASN A 31 -5.30 -15.76 -17.54
CA ASN A 31 -6.54 -15.40 -16.84
C ASN A 31 -6.86 -13.90 -16.93
N TYR A 32 -5.85 -13.03 -16.90
CA TYR A 32 -5.99 -11.59 -17.16
C TYR A 32 -6.79 -11.28 -18.44
N PHE A 33 -6.45 -11.97 -19.54
CA PHE A 33 -7.07 -11.76 -20.87
C PHE A 33 -8.53 -12.25 -20.94
N HIS A 34 -8.95 -13.06 -19.97
CA HIS A 34 -10.31 -13.56 -19.84
C HIS A 34 -11.12 -12.82 -18.75
N THR A 35 -10.47 -11.94 -17.96
CA THR A 35 -11.08 -11.24 -16.82
C THR A 35 -10.88 -9.72 -16.96
N THR A 36 -9.89 -9.13 -16.29
CA THR A 36 -9.65 -7.68 -16.21
C THR A 36 -9.52 -7.03 -17.59
N ALA A 37 -8.89 -7.70 -18.56
CA ALA A 37 -8.71 -7.16 -19.91
C ALA A 37 -10.03 -6.99 -20.69
N ARG A 38 -11.12 -7.61 -20.23
CA ARG A 38 -12.44 -7.58 -20.88
C ARG A 38 -13.41 -6.62 -20.21
N LEU A 39 -13.02 -5.98 -19.11
CA LEU A 39 -13.86 -4.97 -18.46
C LEU A 39 -14.18 -3.84 -19.44
N SER A 40 -15.43 -3.40 -19.42
CA SER A 40 -15.82 -2.16 -20.08
C SER A 40 -15.08 -0.97 -19.47
N ARG A 41 -15.13 0.18 -20.14
CA ARG A 41 -14.53 1.42 -19.63
C ARG A 41 -15.08 1.79 -18.26
N ASP A 42 -16.38 1.66 -18.06
CA ASP A 42 -17.05 2.06 -16.81
C ASP A 42 -16.71 1.08 -15.67
N GLU A 43 -16.67 -0.22 -15.95
CA GLU A 43 -16.23 -1.23 -14.97
C GLU A 43 -14.76 -1.05 -14.59
N LEU A 44 -13.89 -0.79 -15.58
CA LEU A 44 -12.48 -0.52 -15.33
C LEU A 44 -12.31 0.76 -14.49
N ARG A 45 -13.05 1.83 -14.82
CA ARG A 45 -13.04 3.07 -14.05
C ARG A 45 -13.49 2.82 -12.62
N ALA A 46 -14.60 2.11 -12.40
CA ALA A 46 -15.09 1.78 -11.07
C ALA A 46 -14.07 0.95 -10.25
N LEU A 47 -13.38 0.00 -10.89
CA LEU A 47 -12.30 -0.77 -10.25
C LEU A 47 -11.11 0.13 -9.86
N GLN A 48 -10.72 1.05 -10.75
CA GLN A 48 -9.65 2.01 -10.47
C GLN A 48 -10.04 2.96 -9.32
N GLU A 49 -11.27 3.48 -9.28
CA GLU A 49 -11.78 4.33 -8.20
C GLU A 49 -11.67 3.61 -6.85
N LYS A 50 -12.19 2.38 -6.78
CA LYS A 50 -12.13 1.55 -5.56
C LYS A 50 -10.68 1.40 -5.06
N ARG A 51 -9.76 1.01 -5.95
CA ARG A 51 -8.34 0.78 -5.60
C ARG A 51 -7.59 2.06 -5.26
N PHE A 52 -7.92 3.15 -5.94
CA PHE A 52 -7.35 4.46 -5.68
C PHE A 52 -7.74 4.95 -4.29
N LEU A 53 -9.02 4.87 -3.92
CA LEU A 53 -9.48 5.26 -2.59
C LEU A 53 -8.86 4.39 -1.48
N GLN A 54 -8.71 3.09 -1.70
CA GLN A 54 -7.96 2.21 -0.78
C GLN A 54 -6.50 2.65 -0.62
N THR A 55 -5.83 3.01 -1.73
CA THR A 55 -4.47 3.56 -1.71
C THR A 55 -4.40 4.89 -0.95
N MET A 56 -5.38 5.77 -1.13
CA MET A 56 -5.45 7.04 -0.39
C MET A 56 -5.63 6.83 1.10
N THR A 57 -6.53 5.91 1.51
CA THR A 57 -6.68 5.53 2.92
C THR A 57 -5.35 5.04 3.49
N ARG A 58 -4.67 4.13 2.78
CA ARG A 58 -3.38 3.60 3.20
C ARG A 58 -2.31 4.69 3.27
N GLY A 59 -2.23 5.57 2.28
CA GLY A 59 -1.26 6.66 2.27
C GLY A 59 -1.39 7.55 3.50
N TRP A 60 -2.63 7.87 3.90
CA TRP A 60 -2.86 8.66 5.12
C TRP A 60 -2.43 7.97 6.41
N GLU A 61 -2.23 6.64 6.45
CA GLU A 61 -1.67 5.93 7.60
C GLU A 61 -0.15 6.11 7.73
N ILE A 62 0.52 6.57 6.67
CA ILE A 62 1.98 6.62 6.58
C ILE A 62 2.46 8.04 6.93
N PRO A 63 3.38 8.21 7.90
CA PRO A 63 3.82 9.53 8.35
C PRO A 63 4.43 10.41 7.24
N PHE A 64 5.15 9.81 6.28
CA PHE A 64 5.67 10.54 5.12
C PHE A 64 4.57 11.28 4.35
N PHE A 65 3.50 10.57 3.97
CA PHE A 65 2.41 11.17 3.19
C PHE A 65 1.63 12.17 4.02
N GLN A 66 1.39 11.91 5.31
CA GLN A 66 0.76 12.90 6.21
C GLN A 66 1.50 14.24 6.19
N ARG A 67 2.84 14.21 6.26
CA ARG A 67 3.66 15.43 6.19
C ARG A 67 3.69 16.03 4.79
N HIS A 68 3.95 15.22 3.77
CA HIS A 68 4.08 15.69 2.39
C HIS A 68 2.78 16.36 1.91
N TRP A 69 1.66 15.71 2.16
CA TRP A 69 0.33 16.19 1.81
C TRP A 69 -0.10 17.36 2.69
N GLY A 70 0.12 17.27 4.01
CA GLY A 70 -0.20 18.34 4.95
C GLY A 70 0.59 19.62 4.71
N ALA A 71 1.84 19.53 4.22
CA ALA A 71 2.66 20.69 3.86
C ALA A 71 2.06 21.51 2.70
N CYS A 72 1.23 20.88 1.86
CA CYS A 72 0.46 21.55 0.80
C CYS A 72 -0.97 21.90 1.23
N GLY A 73 -1.31 21.76 2.51
CA GLY A 73 -2.63 22.05 3.05
C GLY A 73 -3.70 21.01 2.73
N MET A 74 -3.32 19.81 2.25
CA MET A 74 -4.28 18.73 2.01
C MET A 74 -4.66 18.05 3.32
N GLU A 75 -5.93 17.70 3.47
CA GLU A 75 -6.50 17.02 4.63
C GLU A 75 -7.11 15.65 4.27
N ARG A 76 -7.33 14.83 5.31
CA ARG A 76 -8.02 13.55 5.17
C ARG A 76 -9.44 13.80 4.65
N GLY A 77 -9.72 13.33 3.45
CA GLY A 77 -11.04 13.42 2.83
C GLY A 77 -11.14 14.44 1.69
N ASP A 78 -10.09 15.21 1.40
CA ASP A 78 -10.07 16.13 0.25
C ASP A 78 -10.12 15.43 -1.11
N ILE A 79 -9.67 14.18 -1.13
CA ILE A 79 -9.68 13.30 -2.30
C ILE A 79 -10.91 12.40 -2.22
N LYS A 80 -11.87 12.61 -3.13
CA LYS A 80 -13.12 11.83 -3.24
C LYS A 80 -13.08 10.76 -4.31
N GLY A 81 -12.13 10.83 -5.24
CA GLY A 81 -11.95 9.87 -6.33
C GLY A 81 -10.85 10.28 -7.29
N LEU A 82 -10.73 9.56 -8.40
CA LEU A 82 -9.68 9.77 -9.40
C LEU A 82 -9.72 11.16 -10.05
N ASP A 83 -10.86 11.83 -10.06
CA ASP A 83 -10.96 13.21 -10.58
C ASP A 83 -10.20 14.22 -9.70
N ASP A 84 -9.87 13.85 -8.47
CA ASP A 84 -9.08 14.66 -7.56
C ASP A 84 -7.57 14.35 -7.62
N LEU A 85 -7.13 13.42 -8.50
CA LEU A 85 -5.73 12.97 -8.58
C LEU A 85 -4.75 14.14 -8.74
N GLN A 86 -5.12 15.15 -9.53
CA GLN A 86 -4.36 16.37 -9.78
C GLN A 86 -4.11 17.24 -8.53
N LYS A 87 -4.86 17.04 -7.44
CA LYS A 87 -4.67 17.74 -6.16
C LYS A 87 -3.54 17.13 -5.33
N ILE A 88 -3.13 15.90 -5.64
CA ILE A 88 -2.13 15.17 -4.86
C ILE A 88 -0.74 15.66 -5.29
N PRO A 89 0.07 16.23 -4.38
CA PRO A 89 1.40 16.70 -4.74
C PRO A 89 2.31 15.51 -5.06
N PRO A 90 3.06 15.54 -6.18
CA PRO A 90 4.06 14.53 -6.46
C PRO A 90 5.20 14.62 -5.44
N TYR A 91 5.95 13.55 -5.28
CA TYR A 91 7.23 13.55 -4.56
C TYR A 91 8.29 12.88 -5.46
N ASP A 92 9.55 13.09 -5.11
CA ASP A 92 10.69 12.54 -5.84
C ASP A 92 11.71 11.92 -4.87
N VAL A 93 12.87 11.56 -5.40
CA VAL A 93 13.94 10.94 -4.61
C VAL A 93 14.49 11.85 -3.50
N SER A 94 14.40 13.18 -3.63
CA SER A 94 14.87 14.09 -2.58
C SER A 94 14.01 13.95 -1.32
N HIS A 95 12.69 13.88 -1.48
CA HIS A 95 11.75 13.66 -0.40
C HIS A 95 11.99 12.30 0.30
N ILE A 96 12.36 11.28 -0.46
CA ILE A 96 12.72 9.96 0.09
C ILE A 96 14.04 10.05 0.89
N ARG A 97 15.04 10.78 0.41
CA ARG A 97 16.29 11.00 1.16
C ARG A 97 16.03 11.73 2.48
N GLU A 98 15.25 12.81 2.44
CA GLU A 98 14.85 13.51 3.66
C GLU A 98 14.05 12.62 4.62
N SER A 99 13.22 11.72 4.08
CA SER A 99 12.52 10.72 4.87
C SER A 99 13.48 9.81 5.63
N ILE A 100 14.52 9.32 4.96
CA ILE A 100 15.58 8.49 5.55
C ILE A 100 16.38 9.27 6.58
N ASP A 101 16.78 10.52 6.27
CA ASP A 101 17.54 11.38 7.17
C ASP A 101 16.77 11.68 8.46
N ARG A 102 15.45 11.90 8.35
CA ARG A 102 14.56 12.11 9.51
C ARG A 102 14.35 10.86 10.35
N ASN A 103 14.28 9.68 9.73
CA ASN A 103 13.93 8.44 10.41
C ASN A 103 14.77 7.24 9.92
N PRO A 104 16.07 7.20 10.24
CA PRO A 104 16.94 6.14 9.77
C PRO A 104 16.53 4.77 10.35
N PRO A 105 16.87 3.64 9.69
CA PRO A 105 17.64 3.56 8.44
C PRO A 105 16.77 3.54 7.16
N PHE A 106 15.46 3.31 7.28
CA PHE A 106 14.57 3.09 6.14
C PHE A 106 13.63 4.28 5.84
N GLY A 107 13.70 5.32 6.67
CA GLY A 107 12.83 6.47 6.59
C GLY A 107 11.44 6.23 7.15
N ASP A 108 10.58 7.20 6.91
CA ASP A 108 9.16 7.22 7.26
C ASP A 108 8.23 7.04 6.03
N PHE A 109 8.83 6.84 4.85
CA PHE A 109 8.16 6.66 3.57
C PHE A 109 7.56 5.26 3.38
N MET A 110 8.26 4.23 3.86
CA MET A 110 7.91 2.82 3.58
C MET A 110 6.56 2.41 4.19
N GLY A 111 6.10 3.12 5.22
CA GLY A 111 4.89 2.74 5.97
C GLY A 111 5.03 1.40 6.68
N LEU A 112 6.27 0.93 6.89
CA LEU A 112 6.63 -0.30 7.56
C LEU A 112 7.68 0.01 8.62
N SER A 113 7.63 -0.73 9.71
CA SER A 113 8.55 -0.69 10.83
C SER A 113 8.96 -2.11 11.21
N PRO A 114 10.05 -2.30 11.97
CA PRO A 114 10.39 -3.62 12.51
C PRO A 114 9.25 -4.27 13.31
N GLU A 115 8.36 -3.45 13.89
CA GLU A 115 7.17 -3.91 14.63
C GLU A 115 6.16 -4.64 13.75
N ASP A 116 6.07 -4.29 12.46
CA ASP A 116 5.23 -4.97 11.48
C ASP A 116 5.66 -6.44 11.23
N GLY A 117 6.89 -6.80 11.61
CA GLY A 117 7.41 -8.16 11.60
C GLY A 117 6.54 -9.16 12.36
N ARG A 118 5.73 -8.70 13.33
CA ARG A 118 4.77 -9.55 14.06
C ARG A 118 3.55 -9.95 13.23
N ARG A 119 3.20 -9.16 12.21
CA ARG A 119 2.05 -9.40 11.33
C ARG A 119 2.48 -10.06 10.01
N MET A 120 3.63 -9.65 9.47
CA MET A 120 4.16 -10.14 8.20
C MET A 120 5.68 -10.26 8.30
N PRO A 121 6.29 -11.39 7.89
CA PRO A 121 7.74 -11.53 7.96
C PRO A 121 8.41 -10.48 7.07
N LEU A 122 9.42 -9.80 7.63
CA LEU A 122 10.27 -8.85 6.91
C LEU A 122 11.64 -9.48 6.67
N VAL A 123 12.11 -9.44 5.43
CA VAL A 123 13.46 -9.90 5.06
C VAL A 123 14.31 -8.68 4.76
N LEU A 124 15.36 -8.47 5.56
CA LEU A 124 16.36 -7.44 5.32
C LEU A 124 17.54 -8.09 4.60
N GLN A 125 17.81 -7.63 3.38
CA GLN A 125 18.99 -8.01 2.62
C GLN A 125 20.03 -6.89 2.77
N THR A 126 21.23 -7.26 3.23
CA THR A 126 22.37 -6.37 3.47
C THR A 126 23.48 -6.64 2.49
#